data_AF-A0A0B2UVG3-F1
#
_entry.id   AF-A0A0B2UVG3-F1
#
_cell.length_a   1.000
_cell.length_b   1.000
_cell.length_c   1.000
_cell.angle_alpha   90.00
_cell.angle_beta   90.00
_cell.angle_gamma   90.00
#
_symmetry.space_group_name_H-M   'P 1'
#
loop_
_entity.id
_entity.type
_entity.pdbx_description
1 polymer ?
#
loop_
_entity_poly.entity_id
_entity_poly.type
_entity_poly.pdbx_seq_one_letter_code
_entity_poly.pdbx_strand_id
1 'polypeptide(L)'
;MMLDCVTEISAVRIKLPQDVRSRDAKKSVGRTIKEVVRRFNSNLPSLDPLNDMKITDSSLEPHVNKLEALEKRKKSHPIRDDPNFKQLYAKYEKKLELEAEVKAAKAELKKAQSLLQLDELKCRKRVLRRLQYCDESDVITRKGRVACEISAADELLLTEMLFGGQFSQLTPEQMAALLSCFVFEEKANVTKVAEELSGILRVMQIVPMMLDCVTEISAVRIKLPQDVRSRDAKKSVGRTIKVPF
;
A
#
# COMPACT_ATOMS: atom_id res chain seq x y z
N MET A 1 13.11 13.62 -27.84
CA MET A 1 11.69 13.90 -27.54
C MET A 1 11.21 12.77 -26.67
N MET A 2 10.59 13.06 -25.52
CA MET A 2 9.86 12.06 -24.74
C MET A 2 8.63 11.66 -25.56
N LEU A 3 8.46 10.36 -25.83
CA LEU A 3 7.29 9.85 -26.55
C LEU A 3 5.98 10.17 -25.80
N ASP A 4 6.06 10.32 -24.48
CA ASP A 4 4.95 10.68 -23.58
C ASP A 4 4.33 12.06 -23.89
N CYS A 5 5.01 12.91 -24.66
CA CYS A 5 4.48 14.20 -25.09
C CYS A 5 3.61 14.12 -26.35
N VAL A 6 3.52 12.96 -27.00
CA VAL A 6 2.73 12.77 -28.23
C VAL A 6 1.33 12.28 -27.86
N THR A 7 0.32 13.13 -28.07
CA THR A 7 -1.08 12.80 -27.76
C THR A 7 -1.81 12.19 -28.95
N GLU A 8 -1.57 12.71 -30.16
CA GLU A 8 -2.23 12.27 -31.39
C GLU A 8 -1.28 12.39 -32.58
N ILE A 9 -1.51 11.58 -33.63
CA ILE A 9 -0.76 11.62 -34.88
C ILE A 9 -1.74 11.81 -36.02
N SER A 10 -1.55 12.86 -36.83
CA SER A 10 -2.41 13.11 -38.00
C SER A 10 -2.01 12.23 -39.19
N ALA A 11 -2.99 11.89 -40.03
CA ALA A 11 -2.77 11.23 -41.31
C ALA A 11 -2.10 12.15 -42.36
N VAL A 12 -2.11 13.48 -42.15
CA VAL A 12 -1.56 14.47 -43.08
C VAL A 12 -0.04 14.54 -42.96
N ARG A 13 0.65 14.45 -44.09
CA ARG A 13 2.12 14.59 -44.17
C ARG A 13 2.52 15.89 -44.84
N ILE A 14 3.54 16.55 -44.30
CA ILE A 14 4.12 17.77 -44.86
C ILE A 14 5.49 17.45 -45.43
N LYS A 15 5.79 17.94 -46.63
CA LYS A 15 7.13 17.82 -47.21
C LYS A 15 8.09 18.72 -46.44
N LEU A 16 9.08 18.10 -45.80
CA LEU A 16 10.14 18.80 -45.09
C LEU A 16 11.32 19.09 -46.04
N PRO A 17 12.00 20.25 -45.91
CA PRO A 17 13.25 20.51 -46.61
C PRO A 17 14.37 19.62 -46.03
N GLN A 18 15.43 19.36 -46.82
CA GLN A 18 16.53 18.48 -46.40
C GLN A 18 17.30 19.00 -45.18
N ASP A 19 17.39 20.33 -45.00
CA ASP A 19 17.97 20.94 -43.80
C ASP A 19 16.98 21.91 -43.14
N VAL A 20 16.76 21.71 -41.84
CA VAL A 20 15.88 22.51 -40.97
C VAL A 20 16.65 23.16 -39.81
N ARG A 21 17.98 23.23 -39.87
CA ARG A 21 18.80 23.85 -38.82
C ARG A 21 18.72 25.37 -38.85
N SER A 22 18.66 25.96 -40.05
CA SER A 22 18.60 27.41 -40.22
C SER A 22 17.27 28.00 -39.73
N ARG A 23 17.33 29.23 -39.23
CA ARG A 23 16.14 29.93 -38.70
C ARG A 23 15.07 30.12 -39.79
N ASP A 24 15.48 30.36 -41.03
CA ASP A 24 14.56 30.59 -42.14
C ASP A 24 13.89 29.31 -42.62
N ALA A 25 14.61 28.17 -42.63
CA ALA A 25 14.00 26.87 -42.92
C ALA A 25 12.93 26.51 -41.88
N LYS A 26 13.20 26.73 -40.58
CA LYS A 26 12.22 26.51 -39.51
C LYS A 26 10.97 27.40 -39.67
N LYS A 27 11.17 28.69 -39.99
CA LYS A 27 10.06 29.62 -40.26
C LYS A 27 9.24 29.17 -41.48
N SER A 28 9.89 28.67 -42.53
CA SER A 28 9.21 28.16 -43.72
C SER A 28 8.33 26.96 -43.38
N VAL A 29 8.85 25.96 -42.67
CA VAL A 29 8.08 24.79 -42.21
C VAL A 29 6.89 25.24 -41.34
N GLY A 30 7.10 26.20 -40.43
CA GLY A 30 6.02 26.76 -39.60
C GLY A 30 4.91 27.43 -40.42
N ARG A 31 5.24 28.12 -41.52
CA ARG A 31 4.21 28.68 -42.43
C ARG A 31 3.44 27.57 -43.13
N THR A 32 4.11 26.51 -43.57
CA THR A 32 3.47 25.35 -44.20
C THR A 32 2.51 24.66 -43.24
N ILE A 33 2.93 24.44 -41.98
CA ILE A 33 2.06 23.87 -40.94
C ILE A 33 0.83 24.75 -40.72
N LYS A 34 1.00 26.07 -40.59
CA LYS A 34 -0.12 27.00 -40.41
C LYS A 34 -1.10 26.95 -41.58
N GLU A 35 -0.59 26.88 -42.80
CA GLU A 35 -1.44 26.78 -43.99
C GLU A 35 -2.21 25.46 -44.03
N VAL A 36 -1.58 24.34 -43.65
CA VAL A 36 -2.26 23.04 -43.53
C VAL A 36 -3.36 23.11 -42.48
N VAL A 37 -3.07 23.59 -41.26
CA VAL A 37 -4.08 23.75 -40.20
C VAL A 37 -5.25 24.63 -40.66
N ARG A 38 -4.96 25.72 -41.38
CA ARG A 38 -5.98 26.62 -41.94
C ARG A 38 -6.87 25.92 -42.97
N ARG A 39 -6.29 25.14 -43.90
CA ARG A 39 -7.05 24.40 -44.92
C ARG A 39 -8.01 23.38 -44.33
N PHE A 40 -7.65 22.80 -43.19
CA PHE A 40 -8.47 21.83 -42.47
C PHE A 40 -9.36 22.47 -41.39
N ASN A 41 -9.49 23.81 -41.35
CA ASN A 41 -10.30 24.53 -40.35
C ASN A 41 -9.97 24.12 -38.90
N SER A 42 -8.69 23.90 -38.60
CA SER A 42 -8.21 23.40 -37.30
C SER A 42 -8.69 21.99 -36.91
N ASN A 43 -9.25 21.22 -37.84
CA ASN A 43 -9.69 19.85 -37.63
C ASN A 43 -8.87 18.89 -38.52
N LEU A 44 -7.69 18.51 -38.05
CA LEU A 44 -6.82 17.57 -38.75
C LEU A 44 -7.32 16.13 -38.56
N PRO A 45 -7.37 15.30 -39.62
CA PRO A 45 -7.72 13.90 -39.45
C PRO A 45 -6.63 13.19 -38.64
N SER A 46 -7.05 12.54 -37.55
CA SER A 46 -6.20 11.70 -36.70
C SER A 46 -6.07 10.30 -37.31
N LEU A 47 -4.95 9.62 -37.09
CA LEU A 47 -4.74 8.24 -37.53
C LEU A 47 -5.51 7.27 -36.66
N ASP A 48 -6.21 6.35 -37.29
CA ASP A 48 -6.93 5.27 -36.61
C ASP A 48 -5.95 4.19 -36.10
N PRO A 49 -5.94 3.89 -34.79
CA PRO A 49 -5.05 2.86 -34.22
C PRO A 49 -5.25 1.45 -34.80
N LEU A 50 -6.47 1.10 -35.19
CA LEU A 50 -6.85 -0.22 -35.71
C LEU A 50 -6.67 -0.29 -37.23
N ASN A 51 -7.22 0.69 -37.95
CA ASN A 51 -7.27 0.67 -39.42
C ASN A 51 -5.98 1.20 -40.06
N ASP A 52 -5.46 2.33 -39.58
CA ASP A 52 -4.31 3.00 -40.20
C ASP A 52 -2.98 2.51 -39.60
N MET A 53 -2.91 2.39 -38.27
CA MET A 53 -1.71 1.95 -37.55
C MET A 53 -1.59 0.42 -37.45
N LYS A 54 -2.68 -0.32 -37.71
CA LYS A 54 -2.72 -1.79 -37.73
C LYS A 54 -2.25 -2.44 -36.42
N ILE A 55 -2.62 -1.86 -35.28
CA ILE A 55 -2.27 -2.40 -33.97
C ILE A 55 -3.16 -3.62 -33.67
N THR A 56 -2.56 -4.79 -33.50
CA THR A 56 -3.26 -6.08 -33.36
C THR A 56 -3.51 -6.50 -31.91
N ASP A 57 -3.51 -5.56 -30.97
CA ASP A 57 -3.74 -5.86 -29.55
C ASP A 57 -5.23 -6.14 -29.27
N SER A 58 -5.53 -7.32 -28.73
CA SER A 58 -6.90 -7.76 -28.44
C SER A 58 -7.58 -6.91 -27.36
N SER A 59 -6.82 -6.18 -26.54
CA SER A 59 -7.35 -5.25 -25.54
C SER A 59 -7.68 -3.87 -26.11
N LEU A 60 -7.12 -3.49 -27.27
CA LEU A 60 -7.26 -2.14 -27.82
C LEU A 60 -8.65 -1.90 -28.43
N GLU A 61 -9.13 -2.84 -29.24
CA GLU A 61 -10.43 -2.76 -29.91
C GLU A 61 -11.61 -2.45 -28.94
N PRO A 62 -11.78 -3.15 -27.80
CA PRO A 62 -12.86 -2.82 -26.86
C PRO A 62 -12.69 -1.44 -26.23
N HIS A 63 -11.46 -0.94 -26.04
CA HIS A 63 -11.23 0.40 -25.52
C HIS A 63 -11.57 1.49 -26.53
N VAL A 64 -11.19 1.31 -27.80
CA VAL A 64 -11.52 2.23 -28.90
C VAL A 64 -13.04 2.30 -29.09
N ASN A 65 -13.72 1.15 -29.19
CA ASN A 65 -15.18 1.09 -29.32
C ASN A 65 -15.90 1.75 -28.13
N LYS A 66 -15.37 1.57 -26.91
CA LYS A 66 -15.90 2.23 -25.71
C LYS A 66 -15.72 3.75 -25.76
N LEU A 67 -14.56 4.23 -26.21
CA LEU A 67 -14.29 5.66 -26.36
C LEU A 67 -15.28 6.30 -27.34
N GLU A 68 -15.48 5.68 -28.51
CA GLU A 68 -16.44 6.16 -29.51
C GLU A 68 -17.88 6.18 -28.98
N ALA A 69 -18.30 5.12 -28.30
CA ALA A 69 -19.61 5.06 -27.67
C ALA A 69 -19.81 6.16 -26.62
N LEU A 70 -18.77 6.43 -25.82
CA LEU A 70 -18.79 7.51 -24.83
C LEU A 70 -18.83 8.89 -25.48
N GLU A 71 -18.04 9.15 -26.52
CA GLU A 71 -18.06 10.41 -27.26
C GLU A 71 -19.41 10.64 -27.96
N LYS A 72 -19.98 9.60 -28.56
CA LYS A 72 -21.32 9.67 -29.16
C LYS A 72 -22.37 10.01 -28.13
N ARG A 73 -22.39 9.29 -27.00
CA ARG A 73 -23.32 9.53 -25.88
C ARG A 73 -23.13 10.92 -25.28
N LYS A 74 -21.88 11.38 -25.16
CA LYS A 74 -21.53 12.71 -24.67
C LYS A 74 -22.06 13.81 -25.59
N LYS A 75 -21.95 13.64 -26.92
CA LYS A 75 -22.47 14.59 -27.91
C LYS A 75 -24.00 14.57 -28.00
N SER A 76 -24.62 13.40 -27.93
CA SER A 76 -26.07 13.23 -28.06
C SER A 76 -26.86 13.43 -26.76
N HIS A 77 -26.21 13.86 -25.67
CA HIS A 77 -26.88 13.97 -24.37
C HIS A 77 -27.79 15.21 -24.36
N PRO A 78 -29.09 15.10 -24.02
CA PRO A 78 -30.05 16.22 -24.11
C PRO A 78 -29.65 17.48 -23.35
N ILE A 79 -28.91 17.31 -22.23
CA ILE A 79 -28.41 18.45 -21.43
C ILE A 79 -27.45 19.37 -22.20
N ARG A 80 -26.85 18.90 -23.31
CA ARG A 80 -25.96 19.70 -24.16
C ARG A 80 -26.70 20.78 -24.93
N ASP A 81 -27.99 20.56 -25.19
CA ASP A 81 -28.85 21.48 -25.93
C ASP A 81 -29.46 22.55 -25.00
N ASP A 82 -29.24 22.44 -23.68
CA ASP A 82 -29.69 23.43 -22.72
C ASP A 82 -28.87 24.74 -22.84
N PRO A 83 -29.50 25.91 -23.01
CA PRO A 83 -28.81 27.20 -23.10
C PRO A 83 -27.90 27.50 -21.90
N ASN A 84 -28.24 26.97 -20.72
CA ASN A 84 -27.53 27.17 -19.46
C ASN A 84 -26.56 26.03 -19.13
N PHE A 85 -26.29 25.09 -20.06
CA PHE A 85 -25.44 23.93 -19.84
C PHE A 85 -24.11 24.27 -19.15
N LYS A 86 -23.41 25.33 -19.59
CA LYS A 86 -22.13 25.75 -19.01
C LYS A 86 -22.23 26.06 -17.51
N GLN A 87 -23.27 26.79 -17.11
CA GLN A 87 -23.47 27.15 -15.70
C GLN A 87 -23.90 25.95 -14.87
N LEU A 88 -24.79 25.12 -15.42
CA LEU A 88 -25.27 23.91 -14.75
C LEU A 88 -24.14 22.89 -14.55
N TYR A 89 -23.28 22.72 -15.57
CA TYR A 89 -22.11 21.85 -15.51
C TYR A 89 -21.12 22.33 -14.44
N ALA A 90 -20.81 23.63 -14.39
CA ALA A 90 -19.94 24.20 -13.35
C ALA A 90 -20.50 24.01 -11.93
N LYS A 91 -21.81 24.19 -11.74
CA LYS A 91 -22.47 23.90 -10.44
C LYS A 91 -22.40 22.43 -10.08
N TYR A 92 -22.59 21.54 -11.05
CA TYR A 92 -22.51 20.10 -10.85
C TYR A 92 -21.09 19.65 -10.52
N GLU A 93 -20.08 20.18 -11.21
CA GLU A 93 -18.67 19.96 -10.91
C GLU A 93 -18.35 20.39 -9.47
N LYS A 94 -18.79 21.59 -9.07
CA LYS A 94 -18.61 22.06 -7.69
C LYS A 94 -19.30 21.17 -6.65
N LYS A 95 -20.47 20.65 -6.99
CA LYS A 95 -21.17 19.67 -6.13
C LYS A 95 -20.35 18.40 -5.95
N LEU A 96 -19.76 17.86 -7.03
CA LEU A 96 -18.94 16.65 -6.97
C LEU A 96 -17.67 16.85 -6.13
N GLU A 97 -17.02 18.02 -6.24
CA GLU A 97 -15.89 18.39 -5.38
C GLU A 97 -16.30 18.38 -3.90
N LEU A 98 -17.40 19.06 -3.55
CA LEU A 98 -17.90 19.11 -2.17
C LEU A 98 -18.32 17.72 -1.65
N GLU A 99 -18.92 16.87 -2.48
CA GLU A 99 -19.24 15.49 -2.10
C GLU A 99 -17.99 14.66 -1.82
N ALA A 100 -16.92 14.85 -2.59
CA ALA A 100 -15.63 14.21 -2.35
C ALA A 100 -14.98 14.71 -1.05
N GLU A 101 -15.01 16.02 -0.80
CA GLU A 101 -14.52 16.63 0.45
C GLU A 101 -15.29 16.10 1.66
N VAL A 102 -16.62 16.04 1.60
CA VAL A 102 -17.46 15.50 2.67
C VAL A 102 -17.16 14.01 2.91
N LYS A 103 -16.96 13.23 1.84
CA LYS A 103 -16.60 11.82 1.96
C LYS A 103 -15.24 11.63 2.63
N ALA A 104 -14.25 12.44 2.24
CA ALA A 104 -12.92 12.42 2.85
C ALA A 104 -12.98 12.84 4.33
N ALA A 105 -13.65 13.95 4.66
CA ALA A 105 -13.81 14.42 6.03
C ALA A 105 -14.52 13.39 6.92
N LYS A 106 -15.57 12.72 6.41
CA LYS A 106 -16.25 11.63 7.14
C LYS A 106 -15.33 10.43 7.37
N ALA A 107 -14.49 10.08 6.40
CA ALA A 107 -13.52 9.00 6.55
C ALA A 107 -12.46 9.33 7.61
N GLU A 108 -11.94 10.57 7.59
CA GLU A 108 -10.99 11.06 8.60
C GLU A 108 -11.61 11.12 9.99
N LEU A 109 -12.84 11.63 10.12
CA LEU A 109 -13.57 11.63 11.40
C LEU A 109 -13.73 10.21 11.93
N LYS A 110 -14.14 9.26 11.08
CA LYS A 110 -14.27 7.85 11.46
C LYS A 110 -12.94 7.25 11.90
N LYS A 111 -11.83 7.61 11.23
CA LYS A 111 -10.48 7.16 11.60
C LYS A 111 -10.05 7.75 12.95
N ALA A 112 -10.31 9.02 13.19
CA ALA A 112 -10.02 9.69 14.46
C ALA A 112 -10.88 9.16 15.62
N GLN A 113 -12.15 8.83 15.37
CA GLN A 113 -13.05 8.22 16.34
C GLN A 113 -12.79 6.73 16.54
N SER A 114 -12.17 6.06 15.57
CA SER A 114 -11.77 4.68 15.74
C SER A 114 -10.71 4.64 16.83
N LEU A 115 -11.02 3.94 17.91
CA LEU A 115 -10.05 3.60 18.95
C LEU A 115 -9.03 2.60 18.36
N LEU A 116 -8.13 3.10 17.50
CA LEU A 116 -7.12 2.35 16.76
C LEU A 116 -6.31 1.42 17.68
N GLN A 117 -6.10 1.82 18.93
CA GLN A 117 -5.33 1.09 19.92
C GLN A 117 -6.09 -0.07 20.59
N LEU A 118 -7.42 -0.15 20.51
CA LEU A 118 -8.15 -1.25 21.18
C LEU A 118 -7.93 -2.61 20.50
N ASP A 119 -7.82 -2.62 19.17
CA ASP A 119 -7.55 -3.85 18.44
C ASP A 119 -6.12 -4.34 18.70
N GLU A 120 -5.16 -3.43 18.67
CA GLU A 120 -3.77 -3.73 19.00
C GLU A 120 -3.64 -4.20 20.45
N LEU A 121 -4.28 -3.52 21.40
CA LEU A 121 -4.30 -3.92 22.81
C LEU A 121 -4.89 -5.32 23.00
N LYS A 122 -5.94 -5.69 22.26
CA LYS A 122 -6.50 -7.05 22.30
C LYS A 122 -5.50 -8.09 21.79
N CYS A 123 -4.81 -7.82 20.69
CA CYS A 123 -3.77 -8.71 20.17
C CYS A 123 -2.61 -8.86 21.16
N ARG A 124 -2.11 -7.75 21.73
CA ARG A 124 -1.06 -7.76 22.76
C ARG A 124 -1.49 -8.53 24.00
N LYS A 125 -2.70 -8.30 24.53
CA LYS A 125 -3.25 -9.07 25.66
C LYS A 125 -3.29 -10.57 25.36
N ARG A 126 -3.66 -10.96 24.14
CA ARG A 126 -3.69 -12.38 23.74
C ARG A 126 -2.30 -13.02 23.80
N VAL A 127 -1.26 -12.32 23.35
CA VAL A 127 0.14 -12.77 23.49
C VAL A 127 0.51 -12.91 24.96
N LEU A 128 0.24 -11.89 25.78
CA LEU A 128 0.57 -11.89 27.21
C LEU A 128 -0.10 -13.03 27.97
N ARG A 129 -1.37 -13.35 27.67
CA ARG A 129 -2.07 -14.51 28.26
C ARG A 129 -1.47 -15.83 27.82
N ARG A 130 -1.17 -15.95 26.53
CA ARG A 130 -0.63 -17.20 25.95
C ARG A 130 0.77 -17.52 26.45
N LEU A 131 1.57 -16.49 26.73
CA LEU A 131 2.89 -16.61 27.36
C LEU A 131 2.84 -16.56 28.91
N GLN A 132 1.64 -16.48 29.48
CA GLN A 132 1.37 -16.50 30.93
C GLN A 132 1.94 -15.30 31.72
N TYR A 133 2.07 -14.13 31.10
CA TYR A 133 2.38 -12.87 31.81
C TYR A 133 1.14 -12.33 32.55
N CYS A 134 -0.05 -12.63 32.04
CA CYS A 134 -1.32 -12.46 32.74
C CYS A 134 -2.18 -13.72 32.60
N ASP A 135 -3.16 -13.89 33.47
CA ASP A 135 -4.16 -14.95 33.36
C ASP A 135 -5.33 -14.56 32.42
N GLU A 136 -6.29 -15.46 32.25
CA GLU A 136 -7.47 -15.23 31.38
C GLU A 136 -8.36 -14.06 31.82
N SER A 137 -8.25 -13.66 33.10
CA SER A 137 -8.95 -12.51 33.68
C SER A 137 -8.11 -11.22 33.64
N ASP A 138 -7.01 -11.20 32.88
CA ASP A 138 -6.02 -10.11 32.81
C ASP A 138 -5.31 -9.79 34.14
N VAL A 139 -5.30 -10.72 35.10
CA VAL A 139 -4.55 -10.55 36.35
C VAL A 139 -3.08 -10.91 36.11
N ILE A 140 -2.18 -10.00 36.51
CA ILE A 140 -0.74 -10.16 36.32
C ILE A 140 -0.18 -11.36 37.12
N THR A 141 0.61 -12.20 36.46
CA THR A 141 1.28 -13.35 37.10
C THR A 141 2.65 -12.94 37.67
N ARG A 142 3.37 -13.89 38.29
CA ARG A 142 4.77 -13.66 38.69
C ARG A 142 5.68 -13.36 37.51
N LYS A 143 5.49 -14.06 36.38
CA LYS A 143 6.24 -13.82 35.14
C LYS A 143 5.98 -12.42 34.60
N GLY A 144 4.72 -11.98 34.62
CA GLY A 144 4.32 -10.61 34.30
C GLY A 144 5.03 -9.56 35.16
N ARG A 145 5.07 -9.78 36.49
CA ARG A 145 5.75 -8.85 37.41
C ARG A 145 7.24 -8.74 37.15
N VAL A 146 7.91 -9.86 36.86
CA VAL A 146 9.34 -9.84 36.51
C VAL A 146 9.59 -9.03 35.23
N ALA A 147 8.73 -9.21 34.22
CA ALA A 147 8.82 -8.44 32.98
C ALA A 147 8.69 -6.94 33.21
N CYS A 148 7.81 -6.52 34.13
CA CYS A 148 7.65 -5.11 34.49
C CYS A 148 8.89 -4.46 35.12
N GLU A 149 9.85 -5.25 35.60
CA GLU A 149 11.11 -4.72 36.16
C GLU A 149 12.22 -4.57 35.10
N ILE A 150 11.99 -5.08 33.88
CA ILE A 150 12.90 -4.91 32.74
C ILE A 150 12.46 -3.66 31.97
N SER A 151 13.39 -2.73 31.73
CA SER A 151 13.08 -1.46 31.04
C SER A 151 14.11 -1.03 30.00
N ALA A 152 15.30 -1.65 30.01
CA ALA A 152 16.44 -1.27 29.17
C ALA A 152 16.67 -2.24 27.99
N ALA A 153 15.73 -3.14 27.73
CA ALA A 153 15.85 -4.25 26.78
C ALA A 153 14.47 -4.81 26.43
N ASP A 154 14.39 -5.71 25.45
CA ASP A 154 13.17 -6.46 25.12
C ASP A 154 12.69 -7.28 26.34
N GLU A 155 11.60 -6.82 26.96
CA GLU A 155 11.12 -7.36 28.23
C GLU A 155 10.59 -8.78 28.09
N LEU A 156 9.98 -9.12 26.95
CA LEU A 156 9.43 -10.45 26.71
C LEU A 156 10.56 -11.45 26.46
N LEU A 157 11.51 -11.10 25.59
CA LEU A 157 12.62 -11.98 25.26
C LEU A 157 13.48 -12.29 26.48
N LEU A 158 13.89 -11.27 27.24
CA LEU A 158 14.69 -11.50 28.45
C LEU A 158 13.93 -12.27 29.52
N THR A 159 12.64 -12.00 29.71
CA THR A 159 11.83 -12.73 30.68
C THR A 159 11.63 -14.19 30.26
N GLU A 160 11.43 -14.50 28.97
CA GLU A 160 11.42 -15.88 28.49
C GLU A 160 12.75 -16.58 28.72
N MET A 161 13.88 -15.91 28.46
CA MET A 161 15.21 -16.48 28.70
C MET A 161 15.49 -16.71 30.20
N LEU A 162 14.96 -15.86 31.07
CA LEU A 162 15.07 -16.01 32.50
C LEU A 162 14.24 -17.19 33.02
N PHE A 163 12.97 -17.27 32.63
CA PHE A 163 12.09 -18.36 33.05
C PHE A 163 12.39 -19.69 32.36
N GLY A 164 12.98 -19.67 31.17
CA GLY A 164 13.50 -20.85 30.49
C GLY A 164 14.82 -21.37 31.07
N GLY A 165 15.41 -20.66 32.05
CA GLY A 165 16.60 -21.09 32.77
C GLY A 165 17.90 -20.95 31.99
N GLN A 166 17.92 -20.14 30.92
CA GLN A 166 19.10 -19.97 30.06
C GLN A 166 20.28 -19.36 30.83
N PHE A 167 20.01 -18.42 31.74
CA PHE A 167 21.05 -17.74 32.53
C PHE A 167 21.70 -18.61 33.60
N SER A 168 21.03 -19.68 34.05
CA SER A 168 21.53 -20.55 35.12
C SER A 168 22.76 -21.37 34.74
N GLN A 169 23.02 -21.52 33.43
CA GLN A 169 24.13 -22.31 32.90
C GLN A 169 25.30 -21.42 32.41
N LEU A 170 25.21 -20.11 32.60
CA LEU A 170 26.19 -19.15 32.10
C LEU A 170 27.11 -18.66 33.22
N THR A 171 28.38 -18.44 32.91
CA THR A 171 29.27 -17.70 33.80
C THR A 171 28.91 -16.21 33.82
N PRO A 172 29.33 -15.43 34.84
CA PRO A 172 29.08 -13.99 34.88
C PRO A 172 29.58 -13.24 33.63
N GLU A 173 30.72 -13.66 33.07
CA GLU A 173 31.31 -13.07 31.86
C GLU A 173 30.46 -13.37 30.62
N GLN A 174 29.99 -14.61 30.50
CA GLN A 174 29.10 -15.03 29.42
C GLN A 174 27.73 -14.33 29.49
N MET A 175 27.21 -14.14 30.71
CA MET A 175 25.97 -13.41 30.95
C MET A 175 26.12 -11.93 30.55
N ALA A 176 27.22 -11.28 30.93
CA ALA A 176 27.49 -9.90 30.52
C ALA A 176 27.63 -9.77 29.00
N ALA A 177 28.30 -10.72 28.34
CA ALA A 177 28.42 -10.75 26.89
C ALA A 177 27.05 -10.89 26.21
N LEU A 178 26.18 -11.79 26.69
CA LEU A 178 24.83 -11.95 26.16
C LEU A 178 23.97 -10.69 26.37
N LEU A 179 23.98 -10.11 27.57
CA LEU A 179 23.20 -8.91 27.88
C LEU A 179 23.65 -7.69 27.08
N SER A 180 24.93 -7.63 26.66
CA SER A 180 25.43 -6.55 25.79
C SER A 180 24.66 -6.44 24.47
N CYS A 181 24.12 -7.56 23.95
CA CYS A 181 23.33 -7.59 22.73
C CYS A 181 21.96 -6.92 22.85
N PHE A 182 21.48 -6.67 24.08
CA PHE A 182 20.20 -6.02 24.33
C PHE A 182 20.30 -4.51 24.59
N VAL A 183 21.52 -4.00 24.77
CA VAL A 183 21.75 -2.59 25.16
C VAL A 183 22.15 -1.73 23.95
N PHE A 184 22.84 -2.32 22.96
CA PHE A 184 23.36 -1.59 21.81
C PHE A 184 22.73 -2.08 20.51
N GLU A 185 21.89 -1.25 19.89
CA GLU A 185 21.14 -1.59 18.67
C GLU A 185 21.82 -1.13 17.37
N GLU A 186 22.87 -0.31 17.43
CA GLU A 186 23.54 0.17 16.22
C GLU A 186 24.40 -0.91 15.56
N LYS A 187 24.59 -0.77 14.24
CA LYS A 187 25.46 -1.69 13.48
C LYS A 187 26.92 -1.43 13.84
N ALA A 188 27.56 -2.43 14.44
CA ALA A 188 29.01 -2.45 14.65
C ALA A 188 29.72 -3.36 13.64
N ASN A 189 30.97 -3.04 13.30
CA ASN A 189 31.85 -3.94 12.56
C ASN A 189 32.36 -5.02 13.52
N VAL A 190 31.84 -6.25 13.40
CA VAL A 190 32.13 -7.32 14.34
C VAL A 190 33.10 -8.35 13.73
N THR A 191 34.15 -8.70 14.47
CA THR A 191 34.98 -9.89 14.23
C THR A 191 34.22 -11.18 14.59
N LYS A 192 34.66 -12.34 14.09
CA LYS A 192 33.99 -13.62 14.38
C LYS A 192 33.84 -13.84 15.90
N VAL A 193 32.62 -14.18 16.32
CA VAL A 193 32.30 -14.56 17.70
C VAL A 193 33.07 -15.82 18.08
N ALA A 194 33.64 -15.86 19.29
CA ALA A 194 34.36 -17.03 19.79
C ALA A 194 33.44 -18.26 19.83
N GLU A 195 33.98 -19.46 19.53
CA GLU A 195 33.19 -20.69 19.46
C GLU A 195 32.44 -20.99 20.76
N GLU A 196 33.01 -20.63 21.90
CA GLU A 196 32.43 -20.77 23.24
C GLU A 196 31.13 -19.99 23.43
N LEU A 197 30.94 -18.87 22.71
CA LEU A 197 29.74 -18.03 22.75
C LEU A 197 28.72 -18.41 21.65
N SER A 198 29.10 -19.26 20.70
CA SER A 198 28.25 -19.66 19.57
C SER A 198 27.01 -20.46 19.99
N GLY A 199 27.10 -21.22 21.10
CA GLY A 199 25.96 -21.95 21.67
C GLY A 199 24.93 -21.00 22.29
N ILE A 200 25.42 -19.97 22.99
CA ILE A 200 24.60 -18.94 23.64
C ILE A 200 23.86 -18.10 22.58
N LEU A 201 24.56 -17.73 21.50
CA LEU A 201 23.98 -16.98 20.39
C LEU A 201 22.86 -17.74 19.68
N ARG A 202 22.99 -19.07 19.53
CA ARG A 202 21.92 -19.92 18.94
C ARG A 202 20.64 -19.89 19.76
N VAL A 203 20.75 -19.91 21.09
CA VAL A 203 19.58 -19.80 21.97
C VAL A 203 18.91 -18.43 21.83
N MET A 204 19.71 -17.36 21.75
CA MET A 204 19.24 -15.99 21.50
C MET A 204 18.55 -15.84 20.14
N GLN A 205 18.79 -16.73 19.17
CA GLN A 205 18.10 -16.72 17.88
C GLN A 205 16.77 -17.50 17.89
N ILE A 206 16.64 -18.54 18.71
CA ILE A 206 15.44 -19.40 18.73
C ILE A 206 14.29 -18.76 19.50
N VAL A 207 14.56 -18.13 20.65
CA VAL A 207 13.50 -17.54 21.49
C VAL A 207 12.73 -16.41 20.77
N PRO A 208 13.38 -15.46 20.07
CA PRO A 208 12.69 -14.45 19.27
C PRO A 208 11.81 -15.07 18.18
N MET A 209 12.30 -16.10 17.47
CA MET A 209 11.51 -16.78 16.43
C MET A 209 10.23 -17.38 17.00
N MET A 210 10.29 -17.97 18.20
CA MET A 210 9.10 -18.50 18.87
C MET A 210 8.14 -17.38 19.30
N LEU A 211 8.67 -16.26 19.82
CA LEU A 211 7.86 -15.09 20.19
C LEU A 211 7.19 -14.46 18.97
N ASP A 212 7.88 -14.37 17.84
CA ASP A 212 7.34 -13.90 16.56
C ASP A 212 6.21 -14.81 16.10
N CYS A 213 6.41 -16.13 16.13
CA CYS A 213 5.36 -17.09 15.79
C CYS A 213 4.12 -16.93 16.68
N VAL A 214 4.30 -16.76 17.99
CA VAL A 214 3.20 -16.56 18.93
C VAL A 214 2.49 -15.24 18.69
N THR A 215 3.23 -14.18 18.36
CA THR A 215 2.71 -12.85 18.04
C THR A 215 1.88 -12.90 16.76
N GLU A 216 2.40 -13.51 15.70
CA GLU A 216 1.69 -13.72 14.44
C GLU A 216 0.39 -14.50 14.63
N ILE A 217 0.44 -15.65 15.31
CA ILE A 217 -0.74 -16.47 15.62
C ILE A 217 -1.77 -15.68 16.44
N SER A 218 -1.30 -14.83 17.35
CA SER A 218 -2.17 -14.03 18.22
C SER A 218 -2.76 -12.82 17.49
N ALA A 219 -2.08 -12.30 16.48
CA ALA A 219 -2.54 -11.21 15.62
C ALA A 219 -3.62 -11.63 14.61
N VAL A 220 -3.76 -12.93 14.35
CA VAL A 220 -4.85 -13.49 13.50
C VAL A 220 -6.22 -13.09 14.05
N ARG A 221 -6.95 -12.29 13.28
CA ARG A 221 -8.31 -11.84 13.60
C ARG A 221 -9.32 -12.87 13.11
N ILE A 222 -10.05 -13.47 14.04
CA ILE A 222 -11.19 -14.34 13.72
C ILE A 222 -12.47 -13.56 14.02
N LYS A 223 -13.21 -13.13 12.98
CA LYS A 223 -14.57 -12.60 13.20
C LYS A 223 -15.52 -13.77 13.33
N LEU A 224 -16.10 -13.92 14.52
CA LEU A 224 -17.19 -14.85 14.76
C LEU A 224 -18.50 -14.22 14.23
N PRO A 225 -19.30 -14.96 13.44
CA PRO A 225 -20.62 -14.50 13.01
C PRO A 225 -21.56 -14.39 14.21
N GLN A 226 -22.50 -13.45 14.15
CA GLN A 226 -23.48 -13.19 15.22
C GLN A 226 -24.42 -14.37 15.52
N ASP A 227 -24.60 -15.28 14.56
CA ASP A 227 -25.33 -16.52 14.74
C ASP A 227 -24.45 -17.73 14.43
N VAL A 228 -24.08 -18.48 15.47
CA VAL A 228 -23.18 -19.65 15.38
C VAL A 228 -23.97 -20.95 15.10
N ARG A 229 -25.31 -20.90 15.03
CA ARG A 229 -26.14 -22.10 14.85
C ARG A 229 -26.23 -22.55 13.40
N SER A 230 -26.15 -21.62 12.44
CA SER A 230 -26.18 -21.91 11.01
C SER A 230 -24.89 -22.60 10.53
N ARG A 231 -25.01 -23.70 9.76
CA ARG A 231 -23.86 -24.38 9.11
C ARG A 231 -23.10 -23.44 8.16
N ASP A 232 -23.79 -22.51 7.52
CA ASP A 232 -23.17 -21.56 6.59
C ASP A 232 -22.43 -20.44 7.33
N ALA A 233 -22.93 -20.04 8.50
CA ALA A 233 -22.22 -19.13 9.39
C ALA A 233 -20.94 -19.79 9.94
N LYS A 234 -20.97 -21.07 10.33
CA LYS A 234 -19.74 -21.78 10.75
C LYS A 234 -18.68 -21.85 9.62
N LYS A 235 -19.11 -22.00 8.36
CA LYS A 235 -18.21 -22.01 7.19
C LYS A 235 -17.62 -20.64 6.86
N SER A 236 -18.24 -19.53 7.29
CA SER A 236 -17.73 -18.17 7.01
C SER A 236 -16.56 -17.77 7.92
N VAL A 237 -16.43 -18.40 9.09
CA VAL A 237 -15.32 -18.18 10.04
C VAL A 237 -13.96 -18.44 9.40
N GLY A 238 -13.82 -19.56 8.67
CA GLY A 238 -12.57 -19.94 7.99
C GLY A 238 -12.14 -18.96 6.90
N ARG A 239 -13.10 -18.27 6.25
CA ARG A 239 -12.81 -17.25 5.24
C ARG A 239 -12.44 -15.89 5.83
N THR A 240 -12.62 -15.72 7.14
CA THR A 240 -12.40 -14.43 7.83
C THR A 240 -11.08 -14.40 8.59
N ILE A 241 -10.31 -15.49 8.56
CA ILE A 241 -8.93 -15.55 9.02
C ILE A 241 -8.11 -14.63 8.12
N LYS A 242 -7.92 -13.39 8.56
CA LYS A 242 -6.95 -12.47 7.95
C LYS A 242 -5.66 -12.61 8.72
N VAL A 243 -4.66 -13.22 8.07
CA VAL A 243 -3.27 -13.13 8.50
C VAL A 243 -2.84 -11.69 8.19
N PRO A 244 -2.34 -10.92 9.16
CA PRO A 244 -1.68 -9.67 8.85
C PRO A 244 -0.42 -10.01 8.04
N PHE A 245 -0.29 -9.42 6.86
CA PHE A 245 0.98 -9.33 6.15
C PHE A 245 1.61 -7.99 6.49
#